data_AF-A0A817RY73-F1
#
_entry.id   AF-A0A817RY73-F1
#
_cell.length_a   1.000
_cell.length_b   1.000
_cell.length_c   1.000
_cell.angle_alpha   90.00
_cell.angle_beta   90.00
_cell.angle_gamma   90.00
#
_symmetry.space_group_name_H-M   'P 1'
#
loop_
_entity.id
_entity.type
_entity.pdbx_description
1 polymer ?
#
loop_
_entity_poly.entity_id
_entity_poly.type
_entity_poly.pdbx_seq_one_letter_code
_entity_poly.pdbx_strand_id
1 'polypeptide(L)'
;MYADADESNDELSEQDSKSASCYEIFSNFNIGTLMKLDDIFYTKDYQKSLFRLSNCIKISDVIECINKKMEKAIDINRASSSNFISMVIILNNIIYLDISHVLINEHELPLYECFKALLFEHCGRTLHILVIPTCPNLSENKIDPMSHISLDLAQDGHILCLEPRLKAMMCNYFITINSVFSHQQKSFGTDVNFVDIIENIKKKISLKSNLHNSRSIYVAVSFLTDQFHVLKSHWKKNTSKKDSHTGTAKSIDGIEGNQKGYEPELGGKFIIINWSSKEIIYTLDLDAPAGFFIDTNHLYIANNRLNYISVIDLNTRTEFRRINNRAFNCLHSIQYTENRTILVTSTGIDAILEINLGGEILNDWYATEHGYITTPKGKQRHISRDFDHHHYTYPTLHQTTHVNSAMILNDKYFLATLFHQGSLVKIDRHSGRSTVLLSELHCPHGIKRLKSMKEHDIDWMLCNTKRNEILFLNDCFTVTRKMFLEDVHWLQDASQIQNGNIIIADANNSRIIEIDPILNTVTSEFNYSTDWRIYQISDLNDFQTSFIPTLCK
;
A
#
# COMPACT_ATOMS: atom_id res chain seq x y z
N MET A 1 6.32 -24.93 65.75
CA MET A 1 7.61 -24.98 66.45
C MET A 1 8.24 -23.61 66.31
N TYR A 2 8.43 -22.94 67.46
CA TYR A 2 9.10 -21.65 67.72
C TYR A 2 8.53 -20.44 66.95
N ALA A 3 7.68 -19.58 67.50
CA ALA A 3 7.60 -18.94 68.83
C ALA A 3 8.67 -17.86 69.08
N ASP A 4 8.13 -16.76 69.62
CA ASP A 4 8.73 -15.68 70.42
C ASP A 4 9.24 -14.46 69.63
N ALA A 5 8.61 -13.29 69.73
CA ALA A 5 8.38 -12.39 70.89
C ALA A 5 9.33 -11.18 70.71
N ASP A 6 9.08 -9.95 71.12
CA ASP A 6 8.05 -9.34 71.95
C ASP A 6 8.18 -7.81 71.78
N GLU A 7 7.11 -7.09 72.14
CA GLU A 7 7.06 -5.82 72.90
C GLU A 7 8.00 -4.64 72.55
N SER A 8 7.63 -3.36 72.64
CA SER A 8 6.46 -2.63 73.16
C SER A 8 6.77 -1.13 73.01
N ASN A 9 5.75 -0.32 72.78
CA ASN A 9 5.47 0.97 73.44
C ASN A 9 4.79 1.97 72.49
N ASP A 10 3.46 2.02 72.65
CA ASP A 10 2.67 3.22 72.91
C ASP A 10 3.42 4.56 72.94
N GLU A 11 3.00 5.49 72.09
CA GLU A 11 2.26 6.67 72.58
C GLU A 11 1.51 7.33 71.41
N LEU A 12 0.18 7.33 71.56
CA LEU A 12 -0.77 8.12 70.79
C LEU A 12 -0.53 9.61 71.08
N SER A 13 -0.34 10.42 70.04
CA SER A 13 -0.76 11.83 70.08
C SER A 13 -1.54 12.16 68.81
N GLU A 14 -2.80 12.51 69.04
CA GLU A 14 -3.80 12.99 68.10
C GLU A 14 -3.26 14.03 67.12
N GLN A 15 -3.10 13.64 65.84
CA GLN A 15 -3.16 14.56 64.72
C GLN A 15 -3.52 13.86 63.39
N ASP A 16 -4.49 12.94 63.41
CA ASP A 16 -4.99 12.27 62.19
C ASP A 16 -6.52 12.28 62.10
N SER A 17 -7.10 13.48 62.18
CA SER A 17 -8.52 13.71 61.85
C SER A 17 -8.74 14.73 60.72
N LYS A 18 -7.73 14.94 59.85
CA LYS A 18 -7.85 15.80 58.65
C LYS A 18 -7.58 15.09 57.32
N SER A 19 -7.38 13.78 57.31
CA SER A 19 -7.17 12.99 56.08
C SER A 19 -8.45 12.33 55.54
N ALA A 20 -9.56 12.37 56.30
CA ALA A 20 -10.82 11.74 55.88
C ALA A 20 -11.73 12.62 54.98
N SER A 21 -11.40 13.90 54.71
CA SER A 21 -12.30 14.76 53.91
C SER A 21 -11.96 14.87 52.42
N CYS A 22 -10.88 14.25 51.94
CA CYS A 22 -10.58 14.25 50.50
C CYS A 22 -11.23 13.06 49.79
N TYR A 23 -11.28 11.88 50.41
CA TYR A 23 -11.77 10.67 49.76
C TYR A 23 -13.29 10.64 49.52
N GLU A 24 -14.10 11.23 50.41
CA GLU A 24 -15.56 11.33 50.21
C GLU A 24 -15.98 12.41 49.20
N ILE A 25 -15.10 13.35 48.86
CA ILE A 25 -15.37 14.33 47.79
C ILE A 25 -15.20 13.67 46.40
N PHE A 26 -14.33 12.67 46.28
CA PHE A 26 -14.08 12.00 44.99
C PHE A 26 -15.11 10.91 44.63
N SER A 27 -15.84 10.35 45.59
CA SER A 27 -16.81 9.27 45.32
C SER A 27 -18.13 9.73 44.68
N ASN A 28 -18.40 11.04 44.65
CA ASN A 28 -19.63 11.61 44.06
C ASN A 28 -19.39 12.38 42.75
N PHE A 29 -18.14 12.52 42.29
CA PHE A 29 -17.85 13.01 40.95
C PHE A 29 -17.77 11.82 40.00
N ASN A 30 -18.63 11.81 38.99
CA ASN A 30 -18.46 10.95 37.82
C ASN A 30 -17.23 11.46 37.05
N ILE A 31 -16.04 11.09 37.51
CA ILE A 31 -14.77 11.41 36.86
C ILE A 31 -14.74 10.57 35.59
N GLY A 32 -15.21 11.18 34.50
CA GLY A 32 -14.95 10.70 33.15
C GLY A 32 -13.44 10.46 32.99
N THR A 33 -13.12 9.37 32.31
CA THR A 33 -11.78 8.84 32.03
C THR A 33 -10.68 9.91 32.05
N LEU A 34 -9.76 9.80 33.01
CA LEU A 34 -8.55 10.64 33.05
C LEU A 34 -7.66 10.25 31.86
N MET A 35 -7.85 10.92 30.71
CA MET A 35 -7.04 10.69 29.51
C MET A 35 -5.80 11.58 29.54
N LYS A 36 -4.62 10.98 29.31
CA LYS A 36 -3.42 11.77 28.99
C LYS A 36 -3.63 12.43 27.62
N LEU A 37 -3.30 13.71 27.53
CA LEU A 37 -3.44 14.54 26.33
C LEU A 37 -2.69 13.97 25.10
N ASP A 38 -1.70 13.11 25.33
CA ASP A 38 -0.89 12.48 24.28
C ASP A 38 -1.57 11.25 23.63
N ASP A 39 -2.69 10.77 24.16
CA ASP A 39 -3.32 9.50 23.73
C ASP A 39 -4.51 9.66 22.76
N ILE A 40 -4.68 10.82 22.10
CA ILE A 40 -5.81 11.06 21.19
C ILE A 40 -5.42 10.80 19.73
N PHE A 41 -6.07 9.81 19.10
CA PHE A 41 -5.94 9.53 17.66
C PHE A 41 -6.82 10.44 16.78
N TYR A 42 -6.26 10.85 15.64
CA TYR A 42 -6.88 11.70 14.61
C TYR A 42 -8.04 11.03 13.87
N THR A 43 -9.28 11.50 14.08
CA THR A 43 -10.44 11.15 13.24
C THR A 43 -10.80 12.31 12.28
N LYS A 44 -11.58 12.04 11.22
CA LYS A 44 -12.11 13.10 10.32
C LYS A 44 -12.97 14.13 11.07
N ASP A 45 -13.61 13.72 12.16
CA ASP A 45 -14.45 14.61 12.97
C ASP A 45 -13.59 15.55 13.83
N TYR A 46 -12.41 15.10 14.27
CA TYR A 46 -11.41 15.94 14.93
C TYR A 46 -10.98 17.13 14.04
N GLN A 47 -10.76 16.87 12.74
CA GLN A 47 -10.36 17.89 11.77
C GLN A 47 -11.47 18.93 11.54
N LYS A 48 -12.73 18.50 11.48
CA LYS A 48 -13.88 19.41 11.38
C LYS A 48 -14.04 20.27 12.63
N SER A 49 -13.79 19.70 13.81
CA SER A 49 -13.81 20.44 15.07
C SER A 49 -12.72 21.50 15.13
N LEU A 50 -11.48 21.15 14.77
CA LEU A 50 -10.36 22.09 14.72
C LEU A 50 -10.61 23.25 13.74
N PHE A 51 -11.15 22.95 12.56
CA PHE A 51 -11.50 23.98 11.57
C PHE A 51 -12.62 24.92 12.06
N ARG A 52 -13.60 24.40 12.81
CA ARG A 52 -14.63 25.23 13.45
C ARG A 52 -14.01 26.12 14.53
N LEU A 53 -13.12 25.56 15.36
CA LEU A 53 -12.41 26.30 16.41
C LEU A 53 -11.64 27.50 15.86
N SER A 54 -10.85 27.29 14.80
CA SER A 54 -10.04 28.33 14.17
C SER A 54 -10.87 29.46 13.56
N ASN A 55 -12.15 29.19 13.28
CA ASN A 55 -13.09 30.18 12.77
C ASN A 55 -13.89 30.88 13.88
N CYS A 56 -14.03 30.26 15.05
CA CYS A 56 -14.83 30.79 16.17
C CYS A 56 -14.00 31.61 17.17
N ILE A 57 -12.74 31.22 17.42
CA ILE A 57 -11.86 31.89 18.36
C ILE A 57 -10.74 32.53 17.55
N LYS A 58 -10.71 33.87 17.49
CA LYS A 58 -9.61 34.54 16.81
C LYS A 58 -8.35 34.41 17.65
N ILE A 59 -7.23 34.15 16.99
CA ILE A 59 -5.92 34.04 17.64
C ILE A 59 -5.56 35.33 18.40
N SER A 60 -5.98 36.48 17.89
CA SER A 60 -5.87 37.77 18.58
C SER A 60 -6.54 37.77 19.96
N ASP A 61 -7.71 37.15 20.07
CA ASP A 61 -8.53 37.18 21.28
C ASP A 61 -7.90 36.24 22.34
N VAL A 62 -7.31 35.12 21.89
CA VAL A 62 -6.49 34.25 22.74
C VAL A 62 -5.28 34.99 23.28
N ILE A 63 -4.53 35.67 22.41
CA ILE A 63 -3.32 36.40 22.79
C ILE A 63 -3.65 37.60 23.69
N GLU A 64 -4.72 38.34 23.39
CA GLU A 64 -5.18 39.47 24.20
C GLU A 64 -5.68 39.01 25.58
N CYS A 65 -6.44 37.92 25.65
CA CYS A 65 -6.91 37.36 26.90
C CYS A 65 -5.73 36.86 27.76
N ILE A 66 -4.75 36.19 27.15
CA ILE A 66 -3.50 35.78 27.80
C ILE A 66 -2.77 37.02 28.32
N ASN A 67 -2.51 38.02 27.49
CA ASN A 67 -1.79 39.23 27.89
C ASN A 67 -2.51 39.97 29.03
N LYS A 68 -3.84 40.12 28.96
CA LYS A 68 -4.66 40.82 29.95
C LYS A 68 -4.75 40.09 31.30
N LYS A 69 -4.70 38.76 31.30
CA LYS A 69 -4.77 37.93 32.52
C LYS A 69 -3.39 37.62 33.10
N MET A 70 -2.35 37.53 32.25
CA MET A 70 -0.98 37.19 32.63
C MET A 70 -0.08 38.40 32.90
N GLU A 71 -0.51 39.64 32.61
CA GLU A 71 0.15 40.86 33.13
C GLU A 71 0.30 40.87 34.67
N LYS A 72 -0.44 40.02 35.39
CA LYS A 72 -0.31 39.84 36.85
C LYS A 72 0.45 38.59 37.28
N ALA A 73 0.89 37.72 36.37
CA ALA A 73 1.57 36.48 36.70
C ALA A 73 2.60 36.08 35.64
N ILE A 74 3.87 36.31 35.99
CA ILE A 74 5.10 35.71 35.44
C ILE A 74 5.56 36.25 34.07
N ASP A 75 6.88 36.49 34.00
CA ASP A 75 7.68 37.11 32.95
C ASP A 75 7.50 36.44 31.56
N ILE A 76 6.77 37.12 30.68
CA ILE A 76 6.35 36.63 29.34
C ILE A 76 7.51 36.52 28.34
N ASN A 77 8.70 37.03 28.64
CA ASN A 77 9.85 36.97 27.72
C ASN A 77 10.42 35.56 27.47
N ARG A 78 9.79 34.50 27.99
CA ARG A 78 10.20 33.09 27.79
C ARG A 78 9.13 32.16 27.22
N ALA A 79 7.93 32.64 26.87
CA ALA A 79 6.95 31.80 26.20
C ALA A 79 7.36 31.57 24.73
N SER A 80 8.05 30.45 24.46
CA SER A 80 8.40 30.04 23.10
C SER A 80 7.15 29.72 22.29
N SER A 81 7.26 29.84 20.96
CA SER A 81 6.21 29.48 19.99
C SER A 81 5.63 28.07 20.18
N SER A 82 6.39 27.16 20.80
CA SER A 82 5.93 25.82 21.17
C SER A 82 4.82 25.84 22.20
N ASN A 83 4.85 26.76 23.17
CA ASN A 83 3.87 26.84 24.24
C ASN A 83 2.50 27.25 23.69
N PHE A 84 2.47 28.14 22.71
CA PHE A 84 1.24 28.55 22.05
C PHE A 84 0.58 27.41 21.26
N ILE A 85 1.38 26.60 20.53
CA ILE A 85 0.85 25.45 19.77
C ILE A 85 0.24 24.42 20.72
N SER A 86 0.94 24.10 21.82
CA SER A 86 0.41 23.20 22.85
C SER A 86 -0.90 23.73 23.44
N MET A 87 -1.01 25.04 23.67
CA MET A 87 -2.24 25.66 24.17
C MET A 87 -3.42 25.53 23.19
N VAL A 88 -3.20 25.75 21.89
CA VAL A 88 -4.24 25.59 20.87
C VAL A 88 -4.69 24.14 20.76
N ILE A 89 -3.75 23.19 20.88
CA ILE A 89 -4.05 21.75 20.88
C ILE A 89 -4.91 21.38 22.10
N ILE A 90 -4.53 21.85 23.30
CA ILE A 90 -5.28 21.61 24.54
C ILE A 90 -6.70 22.18 24.44
N LEU A 91 -6.84 23.43 23.98
CA LEU A 91 -8.14 24.08 23.83
C LEU A 91 -9.03 23.35 22.80
N ASN A 92 -8.45 22.89 21.68
CA ASN A 92 -9.17 22.09 20.69
C ASN A 92 -9.63 20.75 21.26
N ASN A 93 -8.79 20.09 22.06
CA ASN A 93 -9.13 18.82 22.70
C ASN A 93 -10.27 18.99 23.71
N ILE A 94 -10.25 20.06 24.52
CA ILE A 94 -11.34 20.40 25.47
C ILE A 94 -12.66 20.59 24.71
N ILE A 95 -12.62 21.26 23.57
CA ILE A 95 -13.84 21.49 22.79
C ILE A 95 -14.33 20.20 22.13
N TYR A 96 -13.44 19.49 21.43
CA TYR A 96 -13.79 18.30 20.66
C TYR A 96 -14.34 17.16 21.53
N LEU A 97 -13.72 16.94 22.69
CA LEU A 97 -14.11 15.88 23.62
C LEU A 97 -15.24 16.29 24.58
N ASP A 98 -15.83 17.47 24.37
CA ASP A 98 -16.86 18.05 25.22
C ASP A 98 -16.51 18.09 26.73
N ILE A 99 -15.25 18.40 27.05
CA ILE A 99 -14.76 18.43 28.43
C ILE A 99 -15.26 19.69 29.13
N SER A 100 -15.95 19.51 30.27
CA SER A 100 -16.47 20.61 31.11
C SER A 100 -15.72 20.78 32.43
N HIS A 101 -14.88 19.82 32.81
CA HIS A 101 -14.11 19.83 34.06
C HIS A 101 -12.65 19.47 33.78
N VAL A 102 -11.73 20.22 34.35
CA VAL A 102 -10.30 19.95 34.25
C VAL A 102 -9.66 20.01 35.63
N LEU A 103 -8.82 19.02 35.90
CA LEU A 103 -8.01 18.94 37.11
C LEU A 103 -6.61 19.42 36.75
N ILE A 104 -6.10 20.44 37.43
CA ILE A 104 -4.82 21.07 37.09
C ILE A 104 -3.99 21.34 38.34
N ASN A 105 -2.69 21.52 38.15
CA ASN A 105 -1.84 21.99 39.23
C ASN A 105 -2.00 23.51 39.44
N GLU A 106 -1.71 23.99 40.65
CA GLU A 106 -1.83 25.42 41.00
C GLU A 106 -1.03 26.36 40.07
N HIS A 107 0.13 25.92 39.57
CA HIS A 107 0.96 26.70 38.64
C HIS A 107 0.36 26.83 37.23
N GLU A 108 -0.61 26.00 36.86
CA GLU A 108 -1.28 26.04 35.55
C GLU A 108 -2.58 26.85 35.58
N LEU A 109 -3.04 27.25 36.78
CA LEU A 109 -4.30 27.98 36.99
C LEU A 109 -4.45 29.23 36.12
N PRO A 110 -3.43 30.09 35.94
CA PRO A 110 -3.57 31.28 35.11
C PRO A 110 -3.88 30.95 33.64
N LEU A 111 -3.31 29.87 33.11
CA LEU A 111 -3.53 29.44 31.73
C LEU A 111 -4.96 28.91 31.54
N TYR A 112 -5.41 28.02 32.43
CA TYR A 112 -6.72 27.42 32.29
C TYR A 112 -7.86 28.41 32.60
N GLU A 113 -7.63 29.42 33.45
CA GLU A 113 -8.57 30.54 33.61
C GLU A 113 -8.67 31.39 32.34
N CYS A 114 -7.61 31.46 31.52
CA CYS A 114 -7.68 32.04 30.19
C CYS A 114 -8.53 31.18 29.24
N PHE A 115 -8.32 29.85 29.24
CA PHE A 115 -9.14 28.93 28.43
C PHE A 115 -10.61 28.99 28.81
N LYS A 116 -10.92 29.01 30.10
CA LYS A 116 -12.27 29.15 30.62
C LYS A 116 -12.94 30.44 30.14
N ALA A 117 -12.23 31.57 30.16
CA ALA A 117 -12.75 32.82 29.64
C ALA A 117 -13.03 32.74 28.13
N LEU A 118 -12.08 32.22 27.34
CA LEU A 118 -12.22 32.08 25.88
C LEU A 118 -13.38 31.14 25.50
N LEU A 119 -13.52 30.02 26.19
CA LEU A 119 -14.60 29.06 25.97
C LEU A 119 -15.97 29.66 26.30
N PHE A 120 -16.05 30.44 27.38
CA PHE A 120 -17.31 31.07 27.76
C PHE A 120 -17.69 32.16 26.76
N GLU A 121 -16.76 33.04 26.42
CA GLU A 121 -17.00 34.20 25.55
C GLU A 121 -17.32 33.80 24.10
N HIS A 122 -16.58 32.84 23.54
CA HIS A 122 -16.70 32.51 22.12
C HIS A 122 -17.52 31.25 21.83
N CYS A 123 -17.70 30.37 22.82
CA CYS A 123 -18.42 29.12 22.65
C CYS A 123 -19.62 28.99 23.59
N GLY A 124 -19.85 29.92 24.52
CA GLY A 124 -20.90 29.82 25.53
C GLY A 124 -20.71 28.63 26.48
N ARG A 125 -19.49 28.10 26.58
CA ARG A 125 -19.17 26.89 27.35
C ARG A 125 -18.47 27.24 28.65
N THR A 126 -18.95 26.66 29.74
CA THR A 126 -18.32 26.79 31.05
C THR A 126 -17.28 25.69 31.24
N LEU A 127 -16.07 26.09 31.60
CA LEU A 127 -15.01 25.17 32.05
C LEU A 127 -14.86 25.29 33.56
N HIS A 128 -15.07 24.20 34.28
CA HIS A 128 -14.85 24.10 35.72
C HIS A 128 -13.41 23.65 35.98
N ILE A 129 -12.67 24.43 36.75
CA ILE A 129 -11.27 24.16 37.06
C ILE A 129 -11.18 23.70 38.50
N LEU A 130 -10.64 22.51 38.71
CA LEU A 130 -10.36 21.93 40.01
C LEU A 130 -8.84 21.99 40.21
N VAL A 131 -8.40 22.83 41.16
CA VAL A 131 -6.97 23.00 41.44
C VAL A 131 -6.55 21.99 42.49
N ILE A 132 -5.54 21.18 42.17
CA ILE A 132 -4.87 20.34 43.16
C ILE A 132 -3.85 21.23 43.88
N PRO A 133 -3.94 21.40 45.21
CA PRO A 133 -2.94 22.14 45.96
C PRO A 133 -1.59 21.43 45.82
N THR A 134 -0.54 22.16 45.44
CA THR A 134 0.82 21.60 45.47
C THR A 134 1.17 21.22 46.90
N CYS A 135 1.41 19.95 47.18
CA CYS A 135 1.82 19.49 48.51
C CYS A 135 3.18 20.13 48.85
N PRO A 136 3.27 21.01 49.86
CA PRO A 136 4.52 21.65 50.22
C PRO A 136 5.31 20.66 51.08
N ASN A 137 6.09 19.78 50.44
CA ASN A 137 7.30 19.10 50.95
C ASN A 137 7.60 17.80 50.19
N LEU A 138 7.89 17.92 48.89
CA LEU A 138 8.88 17.06 48.26
C LEU A 138 9.98 17.99 47.74
N SER A 139 10.80 18.45 48.68
CA SER A 139 12.00 19.23 48.39
C SER A 139 12.94 18.40 47.52
N GLU A 140 13.19 18.93 46.33
CA GLU A 140 14.51 18.97 45.69
C GLU A 140 15.34 17.68 45.79
N ASN A 141 15.07 16.73 44.89
CA ASN A 141 16.16 16.27 44.07
C ASN A 141 15.95 16.83 42.67
N LYS A 142 16.90 17.68 42.26
CA LYS A 142 17.00 18.33 40.96
C LYS A 142 16.72 17.32 39.84
N ILE A 143 15.49 17.35 39.33
CA ILE A 143 15.23 17.05 37.94
C ILE A 143 14.76 18.37 37.38
N ASP A 144 15.67 19.05 36.70
CA ASP A 144 15.31 20.16 35.84
C ASP A 144 14.37 19.60 34.76
N PRO A 145 13.07 19.96 34.73
CA PRO A 145 12.15 19.48 33.70
C PRO A 145 12.52 20.05 32.31
N MET A 146 13.45 21.01 32.27
CA MET A 146 13.91 21.71 31.07
C MET A 146 15.36 21.40 30.69
N SER A 147 16.09 20.52 31.40
CA SER A 147 17.44 20.11 30.95
C SER A 147 17.45 18.92 29.98
N HIS A 148 16.29 18.33 29.68
CA HIS A 148 16.18 17.23 28.69
C HIS A 148 15.11 17.42 27.61
N ILE A 149 14.58 18.63 27.47
CA ILE A 149 14.04 19.08 26.18
C ILE A 149 15.11 19.96 25.53
N SER A 150 16.31 19.38 25.40
CA SER A 150 17.25 19.80 24.38
C SER A 150 16.56 19.70 23.01
N LEU A 151 17.11 20.43 22.06
CA LEU A 151 16.78 20.45 20.64
C LEU A 151 16.94 19.08 19.92
N ASP A 152 16.56 17.95 20.54
CA ASP A 152 16.88 16.60 20.07
C ASP A 152 15.76 15.88 19.31
N LEU A 153 14.54 16.42 19.26
CA LEU A 153 13.49 15.89 18.36
C LEU A 153 13.86 15.99 16.86
N ALA A 154 14.88 16.79 16.53
CA ALA A 154 15.41 16.89 15.17
C ALA A 154 16.76 16.16 14.99
N GLN A 155 17.45 15.77 16.07
CA GLN A 155 18.73 15.07 16.00
C GLN A 155 18.58 13.55 16.07
N ASP A 156 17.56 13.03 16.76
CA ASP A 156 17.28 11.60 16.75
C ASP A 156 16.25 11.25 15.66
N GLY A 157 16.63 10.31 14.80
CA GLY A 157 15.95 9.91 13.55
C GLY A 157 14.50 9.41 13.66
N HIS A 158 13.75 9.74 14.70
CA HIS A 158 12.35 9.36 14.90
C HIS A 158 11.42 10.00 13.86
N ILE A 159 11.67 11.24 13.42
CA ILE A 159 10.91 11.86 12.31
C ILE A 159 11.23 11.19 10.96
N LEU A 160 12.43 10.62 10.82
CA LEU A 160 12.86 9.94 9.59
C LEU A 160 12.17 8.58 9.42
N CYS A 161 11.81 7.91 10.52
CA CYS A 161 11.06 6.65 10.55
C CYS A 161 9.55 6.81 10.35
N LEU A 162 9.02 8.04 10.31
CA LEU A 162 7.60 8.26 10.05
C LEU A 162 7.25 7.85 8.62
N GLU A 163 6.17 7.08 8.48
CA GLU A 163 5.66 6.66 7.18
C GLU A 163 5.36 7.86 6.28
N PRO A 164 5.51 7.72 4.95
CA PRO A 164 5.29 8.80 3.98
C PRO A 164 3.95 9.53 4.15
N ARG A 165 2.91 8.81 4.58
CA ARG A 165 1.58 9.36 4.85
C ARG A 165 1.58 10.33 6.03
N LEU A 166 2.28 10.03 7.13
CA LEU A 166 2.41 10.94 8.28
C LEU A 166 3.19 12.20 7.92
N LYS A 167 4.25 12.07 7.09
CA LYS A 167 5.02 13.22 6.59
C LYS A 167 4.17 14.15 5.73
N ALA A 168 3.37 13.60 4.81
CA ALA A 168 2.44 14.37 3.99
C ALA A 168 1.35 15.07 4.83
N MET A 169 0.87 14.41 5.88
CA MET A 169 -0.12 14.97 6.81
C MET A 169 0.46 16.13 7.63
N MET A 170 1.69 16.02 8.14
CA MET A 170 2.37 17.11 8.85
C MET A 170 2.60 18.31 7.93
N CYS A 171 3.02 18.08 6.68
CA CYS A 171 3.15 19.16 5.69
C CYS A 171 1.82 19.89 5.45
N ASN A 172 0.71 19.15 5.33
CA ASN A 172 -0.61 19.76 5.15
C ASN A 172 -1.07 20.57 6.38
N TYR A 173 -0.83 20.06 7.59
CA TYR A 173 -1.09 20.78 8.83
C TYR A 173 -0.34 22.12 8.89
N PHE A 174 0.96 22.12 8.54
CA PHE A 174 1.74 23.35 8.48
C PHE A 174 1.32 24.29 7.33
N ILE A 175 0.86 23.77 6.20
CA ILE A 175 0.30 24.59 5.10
C ILE A 175 -0.97 25.30 5.56
N THR A 176 -1.88 24.60 6.24
CA THR A 176 -3.14 25.17 6.75
C THR A 176 -2.88 26.20 7.85
N ILE A 177 -1.98 25.92 8.80
CA ILE A 177 -1.54 26.90 9.79
C ILE A 177 -0.93 28.11 9.09
N ASN A 178 -0.05 27.90 8.11
CA ASN A 178 0.57 29.00 7.39
C ASN A 178 -0.46 29.84 6.63
N SER A 179 -1.50 29.25 6.02
CA SER A 179 -2.54 30.03 5.35
C SER A 179 -3.38 30.87 6.33
N VAL A 180 -3.68 30.33 7.51
CA VAL A 180 -4.42 31.04 8.57
C VAL A 180 -3.58 32.19 9.13
N PHE A 181 -2.30 31.96 9.41
CA PHE A 181 -1.41 32.98 9.96
C PHE A 181 -0.97 34.04 8.93
N SER A 182 -0.73 33.67 7.67
CA SER A 182 -0.39 34.62 6.59
C SER A 182 -1.51 35.63 6.35
N HIS A 183 -2.76 35.20 6.55
CA HIS A 183 -3.92 36.07 6.41
C HIS A 183 -4.07 37.05 7.59
N GLN A 184 -3.56 36.71 8.78
CA GLN A 184 -3.65 37.55 9.98
C GLN A 184 -2.40 38.40 10.25
N GLN A 185 -1.21 38.00 9.76
CA GLN A 185 0.03 38.77 9.95
C GLN A 185 -0.01 40.15 9.26
N LYS A 186 -0.76 40.28 8.15
CA LYS A 186 -1.04 41.58 7.53
C LYS A 186 -1.85 42.54 8.41
N SER A 187 -2.51 42.04 9.46
CA SER A 187 -3.35 42.84 10.36
C SER A 187 -2.69 43.18 11.69
N PHE A 188 -1.59 42.52 12.09
CA PHE A 188 -1.08 42.61 13.46
C PHE A 188 0.38 43.08 13.62
N GLY A 189 1.11 43.37 12.53
CA GLY A 189 2.37 44.15 12.60
C GLY A 189 3.37 43.68 13.67
N THR A 190 3.65 42.38 13.76
CA THR A 190 4.65 41.84 14.70
C THR A 190 5.98 41.58 13.99
N ASP A 191 7.07 42.10 14.57
CA ASP A 191 8.42 42.12 13.99
C ASP A 191 9.19 40.78 14.07
N VAL A 192 8.58 39.71 14.59
CA VAL A 192 9.16 38.37 14.52
C VAL A 192 8.45 37.61 13.42
N ASN A 193 9.14 37.47 12.28
CA ASN A 193 8.58 36.90 11.08
C ASN A 193 8.38 35.38 11.25
N PHE A 194 7.24 35.00 11.84
CA PHE A 194 6.82 33.61 12.02
C PHE A 194 6.78 32.87 10.66
N VAL A 195 6.50 33.61 9.58
CA VAL A 195 6.61 33.14 8.21
C VAL A 195 8.06 32.80 7.84
N ASP A 196 9.08 33.53 8.31
CA ASP A 196 10.49 33.18 8.06
C ASP A 196 10.93 31.93 8.84
N ILE A 197 10.38 31.69 10.03
CA ILE A 197 10.64 30.46 10.80
C ILE A 197 9.97 29.26 10.10
N ILE A 198 8.71 29.40 9.66
CA ILE A 198 8.02 28.38 8.88
C ILE A 198 8.68 28.18 7.51
N GLU A 199 9.13 29.23 6.84
CA GLU A 199 9.90 29.17 5.59
C GLU A 199 11.24 28.49 5.82
N ASN A 200 11.95 28.74 6.93
CA ASN A 200 13.19 28.03 7.26
C ASN A 200 12.96 26.56 7.59
N ILE A 201 11.87 26.21 8.29
CA ILE A 201 11.48 24.83 8.54
C ILE A 201 11.07 24.16 7.22
N LYS A 202 10.29 24.82 6.36
CA LYS A 202 9.99 24.39 4.99
C LYS A 202 11.24 24.21 4.15
N LYS A 203 12.21 25.12 4.25
CA LYS A 203 13.47 25.07 3.51
C LYS A 203 14.38 23.99 4.04
N LYS A 204 14.37 23.66 5.34
CA LYS A 204 15.09 22.51 5.91
C LYS A 204 14.40 21.18 5.62
N ILE A 205 13.07 21.15 5.61
CA ILE A 205 12.27 20.03 5.12
C ILE A 205 12.48 19.87 3.61
N SER A 206 12.61 20.97 2.84
CA SER A 206 12.77 20.94 1.38
C SER A 206 14.21 20.72 0.90
N LEU A 207 15.21 21.18 1.65
CA LEU A 207 16.63 20.92 1.39
C LEU A 207 17.00 19.45 1.60
N LYS A 208 16.20 18.67 2.37
CA LYS A 208 16.26 17.20 2.37
C LYS A 208 15.12 16.53 1.58
N SER A 209 14.02 17.19 1.26
CA SER A 209 13.05 16.67 0.28
C SER A 209 13.55 16.78 -1.16
N ASN A 210 14.58 17.59 -1.44
CA ASN A 210 15.35 17.53 -2.68
C ASN A 210 16.25 16.27 -2.76
N LEU A 211 16.47 15.55 -1.65
CA LEU A 211 16.96 14.17 -1.70
C LEU A 211 15.82 13.15 -1.92
N HIS A 212 14.55 13.52 -1.71
CA HIS A 212 13.40 12.65 -2.02
C HIS A 212 12.81 12.86 -3.42
N ASN A 213 13.25 13.88 -4.16
CA ASN A 213 13.00 14.01 -5.60
C ASN A 213 13.91 13.12 -6.48
N SER A 214 14.60 12.14 -5.89
CA SER A 214 15.32 11.11 -6.64
C SER A 214 15.28 9.73 -5.97
N ARG A 215 14.16 9.36 -5.32
CA ARG A 215 13.91 7.92 -5.19
C ARG A 215 13.59 7.41 -6.60
N SER A 216 14.63 6.88 -7.24
CA SER A 216 14.51 6.21 -8.52
C SER A 216 13.37 5.20 -8.46
N ILE A 217 12.43 5.33 -9.40
CA ILE A 217 11.38 4.34 -9.59
C ILE A 217 12.04 3.16 -10.30
N TYR A 218 11.83 1.95 -9.80
CA TYR A 218 12.38 0.74 -10.42
C TYR A 218 11.24 -0.12 -10.93
N VAL A 219 11.34 -0.56 -12.18
CA VAL A 219 10.32 -1.38 -12.84
C VAL A 219 10.93 -2.73 -13.15
N ALA A 220 10.32 -3.79 -12.62
CA ALA A 220 10.66 -5.17 -12.92
C ALA A 220 9.85 -5.66 -14.12
N VAL A 221 10.50 -6.35 -15.06
CA VAL A 221 9.90 -6.77 -16.32
C VAL A 221 10.34 -8.18 -16.68
N SER A 222 9.39 -9.02 -17.09
CA SER A 222 9.67 -10.28 -17.78
C SER A 222 9.40 -10.17 -19.28
N PHE A 223 10.31 -10.76 -20.07
CA PHE A 223 10.18 -10.92 -21.51
C PHE A 223 10.11 -12.41 -21.84
N LEU A 224 8.93 -12.88 -22.28
CA LEU A 224 8.64 -14.26 -22.64
C LEU A 224 9.58 -14.83 -23.71
N THR A 225 10.15 -13.99 -24.55
CA THR A 225 11.16 -14.42 -25.52
C THR A 225 11.97 -13.21 -25.92
N ASP A 226 13.25 -13.41 -26.20
CA ASP A 226 14.13 -12.44 -26.84
C ASP A 226 14.39 -12.77 -28.32
N GLN A 227 13.64 -13.74 -28.85
CA GLN A 227 13.65 -14.25 -30.23
C GLN A 227 12.24 -14.24 -30.83
N PHE A 228 11.50 -13.15 -30.64
CA PHE A 228 10.10 -13.04 -31.03
C PHE A 228 9.85 -13.26 -32.53
N HIS A 229 10.81 -12.99 -33.40
CA HIS A 229 10.75 -13.30 -34.82
C HIS A 229 10.62 -14.81 -35.09
N VAL A 230 11.24 -15.67 -34.27
CA VAL A 230 11.14 -17.14 -34.35
C VAL A 230 9.71 -17.56 -34.01
N LEU A 231 9.17 -17.03 -32.91
CA LEU A 231 7.80 -17.29 -32.47
C LEU A 231 6.75 -16.80 -33.49
N LYS A 232 6.91 -15.58 -34.03
CA LYS A 232 6.07 -15.04 -35.11
C LYS A 232 6.09 -15.94 -36.36
N SER A 233 7.28 -16.41 -36.73
CA SER A 233 7.44 -17.31 -37.89
C SER A 233 6.72 -18.63 -37.67
N HIS A 234 6.78 -19.18 -36.46
CA HIS A 234 6.02 -20.38 -36.10
C HIS A 234 4.50 -20.15 -36.16
N TRP A 235 4.01 -19.05 -35.58
CA TRP A 235 2.59 -18.71 -35.64
C TRP A 235 2.09 -18.55 -37.07
N LYS A 236 2.84 -17.84 -37.93
CA LYS A 236 2.50 -17.66 -39.35
C LYS A 236 2.46 -18.99 -40.13
N LYS A 237 3.36 -19.93 -39.82
CA LYS A 237 3.36 -21.28 -40.42
C LYS A 237 2.15 -22.11 -40.00
N ASN A 238 1.65 -21.91 -38.78
CA ASN A 238 0.51 -22.68 -38.24
C ASN A 238 -0.85 -22.07 -38.54
N THR A 239 -0.96 -20.75 -38.72
CA THR A 239 -2.22 -20.09 -39.12
C THR A 239 -2.54 -20.26 -40.60
N SER A 240 -1.53 -20.47 -41.46
CA SER A 240 -1.70 -20.65 -42.90
C SER A 240 -2.11 -22.07 -43.31
N LYS A 241 -1.94 -23.06 -42.42
CA LYS A 241 -2.49 -24.41 -42.62
C LYS A 241 -3.98 -24.40 -42.31
N LYS A 242 -4.81 -24.34 -43.35
CA LYS A 242 -6.28 -24.47 -43.27
C LYS A 242 -6.77 -25.84 -42.79
N ASP A 243 -5.88 -26.80 -42.59
CA ASP A 243 -6.26 -28.19 -42.38
C ASP A 243 -6.24 -28.63 -40.93
N SER A 244 -7.25 -29.45 -40.64
CA SER A 244 -7.68 -30.13 -39.42
C SER A 244 -6.63 -30.97 -38.67
N HIS A 245 -5.34 -30.88 -39.00
CA HIS A 245 -4.29 -31.79 -38.55
C HIS A 245 -2.98 -31.06 -38.20
N THR A 246 -3.03 -29.98 -37.42
CA THR A 246 -1.82 -29.34 -36.87
C THR A 246 -1.37 -30.02 -35.58
N GLY A 247 -0.81 -31.22 -35.74
CA GLY A 247 -0.11 -31.96 -34.68
C GLY A 247 -0.26 -33.45 -34.89
N THR A 248 0.76 -34.10 -35.46
CA THR A 248 0.90 -35.55 -35.38
C THR A 248 1.29 -35.95 -33.96
N ALA A 249 0.34 -35.85 -33.04
CA ALA A 249 0.31 -36.64 -31.83
C ALA A 249 -0.57 -37.85 -32.11
N LYS A 250 -0.04 -39.06 -31.88
CA LYS A 250 -0.92 -40.21 -31.69
C LYS A 250 -1.79 -39.89 -30.48
N SER A 251 -3.10 -39.87 -30.69
CA SER A 251 -4.08 -39.81 -29.61
C SER A 251 -3.82 -40.98 -28.66
N ILE A 252 -3.38 -40.68 -27.46
CA ILE A 252 -3.68 -41.54 -26.33
C ILE A 252 -5.01 -40.99 -25.83
N ASP A 253 -6.09 -41.70 -26.13
CA ASP A 253 -7.43 -41.52 -25.57
C ASP A 253 -8.01 -40.08 -25.61
N GLY A 254 -8.04 -39.49 -26.81
CA GLY A 254 -8.72 -38.19 -27.02
C GLY A 254 -7.93 -36.95 -26.62
N ILE A 255 -6.65 -37.09 -26.30
CA ILE A 255 -5.74 -35.98 -25.99
C ILE A 255 -4.99 -35.55 -27.26
N GLU A 256 -5.40 -34.45 -27.90
CA GLU A 256 -4.64 -33.77 -28.97
C GLU A 256 -3.47 -32.97 -28.37
N GLY A 257 -2.50 -33.64 -27.74
CA GLY A 257 -1.29 -33.04 -27.19
C GLY A 257 -0.03 -33.64 -27.85
N ASN A 258 0.83 -32.81 -28.43
CA ASN A 258 2.12 -33.27 -28.95
C ASN A 258 3.09 -33.49 -27.79
N GLN A 259 3.66 -34.69 -27.66
CA GLN A 259 4.81 -34.96 -26.77
C GLN A 259 6.05 -34.16 -27.15
N LYS A 260 6.16 -33.76 -28.43
CA LYS A 260 7.19 -32.82 -28.87
C LYS A 260 6.67 -31.41 -28.74
N GLY A 261 6.97 -30.79 -27.61
CA GLY A 261 6.83 -29.35 -27.45
C GLY A 261 7.57 -28.59 -28.55
N TYR A 262 7.19 -27.34 -28.77
CA TYR A 262 7.86 -26.46 -29.70
C TYR A 262 9.37 -26.40 -29.37
N GLU A 263 10.20 -26.93 -30.29
CA GLU A 263 11.61 -27.27 -30.01
C GLU A 263 12.63 -26.11 -30.01
N PRO A 264 12.43 -24.90 -30.59
CA PRO A 264 13.48 -23.89 -30.49
C PRO A 264 13.47 -23.26 -29.09
N GLU A 265 14.65 -23.18 -28.48
CA GLU A 265 14.88 -22.33 -27.32
C GLU A 265 14.54 -20.88 -27.70
N LEU A 266 13.48 -20.36 -27.11
CA LEU A 266 12.98 -19.01 -27.38
C LEU A 266 13.75 -17.93 -26.61
N GLY A 267 14.67 -18.35 -25.74
CA GLY A 267 15.32 -17.47 -24.76
C GLY A 267 14.28 -16.72 -23.95
N GLY A 268 14.57 -15.45 -23.68
CA GLY A 268 13.80 -14.62 -22.77
C GLY A 268 14.69 -14.00 -21.70
N LYS A 269 14.14 -13.01 -21.00
CA LYS A 269 14.92 -12.24 -20.01
C LYS A 269 14.02 -11.73 -18.90
N PHE A 270 14.61 -11.55 -17.73
CA PHE A 270 14.08 -10.70 -16.67
C PHE A 270 15.01 -9.50 -16.50
N ILE A 271 14.44 -8.29 -16.43
CA ILE A 271 15.22 -7.07 -16.23
C ILE A 271 14.63 -6.19 -15.14
N ILE A 272 15.47 -5.32 -14.59
CA ILE A 272 15.05 -4.19 -13.76
C ILE A 272 15.53 -2.90 -14.43
N ILE A 273 14.58 -1.99 -14.64
CA ILE A 273 14.82 -0.67 -15.24
C ILE A 273 14.80 0.37 -14.13
N ASN A 274 15.83 1.20 -14.04
CA ASN A 274 15.72 2.48 -13.35
C ASN A 274 14.87 3.39 -14.23
N TRP A 275 13.59 3.54 -13.88
CA TRP A 275 12.62 4.26 -14.69
C TRP A 275 12.94 5.75 -14.82
N SER A 276 13.66 6.33 -13.86
CA SER A 276 14.07 7.73 -13.90
C SER A 276 15.21 7.95 -14.91
N SER A 277 16.23 7.09 -14.93
CA SER A 277 17.35 7.20 -15.88
C SER A 277 17.11 6.48 -17.20
N LYS A 278 16.08 5.63 -17.28
CA LYS A 278 15.80 4.70 -18.39
C LYS A 278 16.91 3.67 -18.63
N GLU A 279 17.74 3.42 -17.63
CA GLU A 279 18.81 2.43 -17.72
C GLU A 279 18.33 1.06 -17.22
N ILE A 280 18.74 0.00 -17.91
CA ILE A 280 18.61 -1.37 -17.42
C ILE A 280 19.74 -1.60 -16.42
N ILE A 281 19.39 -1.74 -15.14
CA ILE A 281 20.36 -1.91 -14.04
C ILE A 281 20.57 -3.36 -13.64
N TYR A 282 19.69 -4.26 -14.11
CA TYR A 282 19.78 -5.69 -13.87
C TYR A 282 19.21 -6.44 -15.06
N THR A 283 19.90 -7.51 -15.47
CA THR A 283 19.48 -8.41 -16.54
C THR A 283 19.80 -9.84 -16.13
N LEU A 284 18.85 -10.72 -16.38
CA LEU A 284 18.97 -12.17 -16.23
C LEU A 284 18.38 -12.84 -17.46
N ASP A 285 19.19 -13.66 -18.13
CA ASP A 285 18.71 -14.48 -19.25
C ASP A 285 17.95 -15.69 -18.71
N LEU A 286 16.73 -15.89 -19.20
CA LEU A 286 15.80 -16.90 -18.72
C LEU A 286 15.07 -17.52 -19.90
N ASP A 287 14.67 -18.76 -19.74
CA ASP A 287 13.91 -19.45 -20.77
C ASP A 287 12.41 -19.23 -20.58
N ALA A 288 11.80 -18.51 -21.51
CA ALA A 288 10.38 -18.19 -21.53
C ALA A 288 9.77 -17.74 -20.19
N PRO A 289 10.34 -16.70 -19.54
CA PRO A 289 9.79 -16.17 -18.29
C PRO A 289 8.44 -15.48 -18.54
N ALA A 290 7.40 -15.96 -17.88
CA ALA A 290 6.06 -15.37 -17.91
C ALA A 290 5.84 -14.54 -16.64
N GLY A 291 4.81 -14.86 -15.84
CA GLY A 291 4.53 -14.13 -14.63
C GLY A 291 5.58 -14.35 -13.54
N PHE A 292 5.73 -13.36 -12.66
CA PHE A 292 6.75 -13.41 -11.60
C PHE A 292 6.30 -12.69 -10.32
N PHE A 293 6.98 -13.01 -9.22
CA PHE A 293 7.01 -12.18 -8.02
C PHE A 293 8.40 -12.23 -7.38
N ILE A 294 8.69 -11.25 -6.52
CA ILE A 294 9.93 -11.20 -5.75
C ILE A 294 9.59 -11.29 -4.26
N ASP A 295 10.31 -12.14 -3.54
CA ASP A 295 10.28 -12.22 -2.08
C ASP A 295 11.71 -12.11 -1.52
N THR A 296 11.94 -11.03 -0.80
CA THR A 296 13.23 -10.61 -0.23
C THR A 296 14.31 -10.47 -1.31
N ASN A 297 15.10 -11.51 -1.55
CA ASN A 297 16.17 -11.56 -2.55
C ASN A 297 15.95 -12.67 -3.59
N HIS A 298 14.77 -13.30 -3.59
CA HIS A 298 14.46 -14.40 -4.48
C HIS A 298 13.43 -13.97 -5.51
N LEU A 299 13.77 -14.18 -6.78
CA LEU A 299 12.84 -14.10 -7.90
C LEU A 299 12.19 -15.46 -8.09
N TYR A 300 10.87 -15.48 -8.01
CA TYR A 300 10.05 -16.60 -8.41
C TYR A 300 9.49 -16.29 -9.79
N ILE A 301 9.66 -17.19 -10.75
CA ILE A 301 9.22 -16.93 -12.11
C ILE A 301 8.57 -18.16 -12.73
N ALA A 302 7.39 -17.96 -13.30
CA ALA A 302 6.66 -18.95 -14.06
C ALA A 302 7.41 -19.21 -15.37
N ASN A 303 8.02 -20.38 -15.48
CA ASN A 303 8.62 -20.80 -16.74
C ASN A 303 7.54 -21.36 -17.65
N ASN A 304 7.20 -20.59 -18.69
CA ASN A 304 6.10 -20.94 -19.58
C ASN A 304 6.40 -22.18 -20.43
N ARG A 305 7.66 -22.35 -20.84
CA ARG A 305 8.07 -23.45 -21.74
C ARG A 305 8.42 -24.72 -20.98
N LEU A 306 9.17 -24.57 -19.88
CA LEU A 306 9.66 -25.70 -19.08
C LEU A 306 8.69 -26.12 -17.97
N ASN A 307 7.56 -25.43 -17.81
CA ASN A 307 6.45 -25.83 -16.96
C ASN A 307 6.83 -26.02 -15.48
N TYR A 308 7.68 -25.15 -14.96
CA TYR A 308 8.01 -25.12 -13.53
C TYR A 308 8.20 -23.69 -13.05
N ILE A 309 8.28 -23.50 -11.74
CA ILE A 309 8.62 -22.20 -11.16
C ILE A 309 10.11 -22.21 -10.82
N SER A 310 10.87 -21.35 -11.48
CA SER A 310 12.28 -21.11 -11.13
C SER A 310 12.34 -20.24 -9.88
N VAL A 311 13.21 -20.59 -8.94
CA VAL A 311 13.55 -19.76 -7.79
C VAL A 311 15.03 -19.37 -7.90
N ILE A 312 15.25 -18.08 -8.10
CA ILE A 312 16.55 -17.50 -8.42
C ILE A 312 16.96 -16.53 -7.33
N ASP A 313 18.18 -16.67 -6.82
CA ASP A 313 18.78 -15.66 -5.95
C ASP A 313 19.23 -14.48 -6.83
N LEU A 314 18.68 -13.29 -6.57
CA LEU A 314 18.94 -12.08 -7.33
C LEU A 314 20.35 -11.52 -7.12
N ASN A 315 21.01 -11.83 -6.00
CA ASN A 315 22.38 -11.38 -5.73
C ASN A 315 23.39 -12.23 -6.51
N THR A 316 23.25 -13.56 -6.45
CA THR A 316 24.17 -14.48 -7.13
C THR A 316 23.79 -14.71 -8.59
N ARG A 317 22.56 -14.36 -8.98
CA ARG A 317 21.96 -14.61 -10.30
C ARG A 317 21.85 -16.09 -10.64
N THR A 318 21.75 -16.95 -9.63
CA THR A 318 21.70 -18.41 -9.80
C THR A 318 20.32 -18.95 -9.44
N GLU A 319 19.76 -19.78 -10.31
CA GLU A 319 18.66 -20.65 -9.95
C GLU A 319 19.14 -21.71 -8.97
N PHE A 320 18.60 -21.71 -7.75
CA PHE A 320 19.00 -22.67 -6.71
C PHE A 320 17.88 -23.67 -6.38
N ARG A 321 16.66 -23.44 -6.90
CA ARG A 321 15.52 -24.34 -6.70
C ARG A 321 14.54 -24.24 -7.86
N ARG A 322 13.89 -25.38 -8.15
CA ARG A 322 12.71 -25.47 -9.02
C ARG A 322 11.54 -26.03 -8.22
N ILE A 323 10.38 -25.39 -8.35
CA ILE A 323 9.11 -25.93 -7.83
C ILE A 323 8.40 -26.57 -9.02
N ASN A 324 8.08 -27.86 -8.89
CA ASN A 324 7.49 -28.67 -9.96
C ASN A 324 6.17 -29.29 -9.50
N ASN A 325 5.25 -29.51 -10.44
CA ASN A 325 4.05 -30.28 -10.23
C ASN A 325 3.59 -30.88 -11.56
N ARG A 326 3.02 -32.10 -11.55
CA ARG A 326 2.49 -32.79 -12.74
C ARG A 326 1.40 -32.01 -13.48
N ALA A 327 0.70 -31.12 -12.77
CA ALA A 327 -0.34 -30.27 -13.31
C ALA A 327 0.19 -28.96 -13.92
N PHE A 328 1.50 -28.70 -13.92
CA PHE A 328 2.05 -27.52 -14.56
C PHE A 328 2.14 -27.67 -16.08
N ASN A 329 1.53 -26.74 -16.80
CA ASN A 329 1.58 -26.66 -18.24
C ASN A 329 1.29 -25.23 -18.73
N CYS A 330 2.22 -24.66 -19.50
CA CYS A 330 2.14 -23.32 -20.04
C CYS A 330 1.82 -22.31 -18.93
N LEU A 331 2.69 -22.20 -17.92
CA LEU A 331 2.45 -21.34 -16.77
C LEU A 331 2.41 -19.87 -17.21
N HIS A 332 1.36 -19.14 -16.83
CA HIS A 332 1.16 -17.75 -17.25
C HIS A 332 1.38 -16.76 -16.11
N SER A 333 0.74 -16.97 -14.97
CA SER A 333 0.81 -16.05 -13.83
C SER A 333 1.12 -16.81 -12.55
N ILE A 334 1.83 -16.14 -11.66
CA ILE A 334 2.05 -16.57 -10.29
C ILE A 334 1.83 -15.40 -9.33
N GLN A 335 1.20 -15.68 -8.19
CA GLN A 335 1.00 -14.71 -7.11
C GLN A 335 1.41 -15.34 -5.79
N TYR A 336 2.25 -14.65 -5.03
CA TYR A 336 2.54 -15.03 -3.65
C TYR A 336 1.40 -14.58 -2.74
N THR A 337 0.96 -15.46 -1.85
CA THR A 337 -0.19 -15.23 -0.98
C THR A 337 0.28 -14.90 0.45
N GLU A 338 -0.61 -14.32 1.25
CA GLU A 338 -0.35 -14.02 2.67
C GLU A 338 -0.07 -15.30 3.49
N ASN A 339 -0.62 -16.44 3.05
CA ASN A 339 -0.41 -17.75 3.68
C ASN A 339 0.90 -18.44 3.25
N ARG A 340 1.80 -17.71 2.56
CA ARG A 340 3.06 -18.25 2.02
C ARG A 340 2.86 -19.40 1.03
N THR A 341 1.74 -19.36 0.31
CA THR A 341 1.44 -20.25 -0.82
C THR A 341 1.67 -19.49 -2.13
N ILE A 342 1.65 -20.21 -3.25
CA ILE A 342 1.72 -19.63 -4.59
C ILE A 342 0.44 -19.98 -5.32
N LEU A 343 -0.28 -18.98 -5.83
CA LEU A 343 -1.34 -19.19 -6.79
C LEU A 343 -0.75 -19.18 -8.19
N VAL A 344 -1.05 -20.19 -9.01
CA VAL A 344 -0.47 -20.40 -10.34
C VAL A 344 -1.59 -20.58 -11.36
N THR A 345 -1.51 -19.91 -12.51
CA THR A 345 -2.33 -20.29 -13.67
C THR A 345 -1.57 -21.27 -14.56
N SER A 346 -2.07 -22.51 -14.60
CA SER A 346 -1.59 -23.57 -15.50
C SER A 346 -2.45 -23.57 -16.76
N THR A 347 -2.18 -22.59 -17.61
CA THR A 347 -3.06 -22.19 -18.72
C THR A 347 -3.23 -23.29 -19.75
N GLY A 348 -2.19 -24.09 -19.97
CA GLY A 348 -2.21 -25.19 -20.92
C GLY A 348 -3.27 -26.24 -20.62
N ILE A 349 -3.65 -26.40 -19.35
CA ILE A 349 -4.70 -27.32 -18.89
C ILE A 349 -5.92 -26.59 -18.31
N ASP A 350 -6.06 -25.29 -18.57
CA ASP A 350 -7.19 -24.48 -18.10
C ASP A 350 -7.40 -24.54 -16.57
N ALA A 351 -6.31 -24.52 -15.80
CA ALA A 351 -6.37 -24.68 -14.35
C ALA A 351 -5.78 -23.50 -13.56
N ILE A 352 -6.30 -23.31 -12.35
CA ILE A 352 -5.75 -22.45 -11.30
C ILE A 352 -5.35 -23.37 -10.15
N LEU A 353 -4.11 -23.25 -9.68
CA LEU A 353 -3.55 -24.12 -8.65
C LEU A 353 -3.01 -23.25 -7.52
N GLU A 354 -3.45 -23.49 -6.29
CA GLU A 354 -2.79 -22.97 -5.11
C GLU A 354 -1.86 -24.05 -4.56
N ILE A 355 -0.57 -23.75 -4.47
CA ILE A 355 0.46 -24.70 -4.07
C ILE A 355 1.27 -24.18 -2.88
N ASN A 356 1.83 -25.10 -2.09
CA ASN A 356 2.90 -24.73 -1.18
C ASN A 356 4.24 -24.57 -1.92
N LEU A 357 5.28 -24.10 -1.22
CA LEU A 357 6.62 -23.95 -1.80
C LEU A 357 7.26 -25.29 -2.22
N GLY A 358 6.77 -26.42 -1.70
CA GLY A 358 7.15 -27.77 -2.10
C GLY A 358 6.57 -28.18 -3.47
N GLY A 359 5.56 -27.47 -3.97
CA GLY A 359 4.85 -27.80 -5.20
C GLY A 359 3.62 -28.68 -4.98
N GLU A 360 3.23 -28.94 -3.74
CA GLU A 360 2.01 -29.71 -3.44
C GLU A 360 0.79 -28.81 -3.62
N ILE A 361 -0.25 -29.33 -4.29
CA ILE A 361 -1.51 -28.63 -4.51
C ILE A 361 -2.32 -28.67 -3.21
N LEU A 362 -2.68 -27.48 -2.72
CA LEU A 362 -3.52 -27.27 -1.54
C LEU A 362 -4.98 -27.02 -1.91
N ASN A 363 -5.19 -26.35 -3.04
CA ASN A 363 -6.49 -26.11 -3.64
C ASN A 363 -6.33 -25.96 -5.16
N ASP A 364 -7.36 -26.31 -5.93
CA ASP A 364 -7.34 -26.19 -7.38
C ASP A 364 -8.71 -25.88 -7.97
N TRP A 365 -8.68 -25.45 -9.22
CA TRP A 365 -9.86 -25.28 -10.04
C TRP A 365 -9.51 -25.61 -11.49
N TYR A 366 -10.25 -26.53 -12.09
CA TYR A 366 -10.09 -26.93 -13.49
C TYR A 366 -11.32 -26.47 -14.28
N ALA A 367 -11.13 -25.59 -15.26
CA ALA A 367 -12.25 -25.00 -15.98
C ALA A 367 -13.16 -26.04 -16.65
N THR A 368 -12.57 -27.13 -17.16
CA THR A 368 -13.30 -28.24 -17.81
C THR A 368 -14.22 -29.00 -16.85
N GLU A 369 -13.96 -28.98 -15.55
CA GLU A 369 -14.83 -29.61 -14.54
C GLU A 369 -15.97 -28.68 -14.10
N HIS A 370 -15.88 -27.41 -14.47
CA HIS A 370 -16.81 -26.36 -14.04
C HIS A 370 -17.52 -25.67 -15.21
N GLY A 371 -17.79 -26.43 -16.28
CA GLY A 371 -18.65 -26.02 -17.39
C GLY A 371 -17.94 -25.37 -18.58
N TYR A 372 -16.62 -25.13 -18.50
CA TYR A 372 -15.83 -24.61 -19.61
C TYR A 372 -15.20 -25.77 -20.42
N ILE A 373 -16.05 -26.58 -21.04
CA ILE A 373 -15.64 -27.82 -21.74
C ILE A 373 -15.37 -27.62 -23.24
N THR A 374 -15.69 -26.45 -23.79
CA THR A 374 -15.63 -26.21 -25.23
C THR A 374 -14.48 -25.27 -25.59
N THR A 375 -13.62 -25.71 -26.52
CA THR A 375 -12.54 -24.90 -27.10
C THR A 375 -13.08 -23.81 -28.03
N PRO A 376 -12.29 -22.78 -28.40
CA PRO A 376 -12.68 -21.78 -29.41
C PRO A 376 -13.10 -22.36 -30.76
N LYS A 377 -12.65 -23.58 -31.08
CA LYS A 377 -13.01 -24.30 -32.30
C LYS A 377 -14.27 -25.17 -32.16
N GLY A 378 -14.97 -25.11 -31.02
CA GLY A 378 -16.16 -25.90 -30.75
C GLY A 378 -15.91 -27.35 -30.32
N LYS A 379 -14.65 -27.78 -30.20
CA LYS A 379 -14.31 -29.14 -29.73
C LYS A 379 -14.47 -29.24 -28.22
N GLN A 380 -15.01 -30.37 -27.75
CA GLN A 380 -15.03 -30.72 -26.34
C GLN A 380 -13.62 -31.07 -25.84
N ARG A 381 -13.31 -30.70 -24.59
CA ARG A 381 -12.02 -30.95 -23.94
C ARG A 381 -12.25 -31.53 -22.55
N HIS A 382 -11.45 -32.53 -22.23
CA HIS A 382 -11.35 -33.12 -20.91
C HIS A 382 -9.88 -33.14 -20.47
N ILE A 383 -9.63 -32.85 -19.19
CA ILE A 383 -8.29 -32.83 -18.59
C ILE A 383 -8.22 -33.96 -17.56
N SER A 384 -7.20 -34.79 -17.63
CA SER A 384 -7.01 -35.88 -16.67
C SER A 384 -6.13 -35.42 -15.51
N ARG A 385 -6.67 -35.39 -14.29
CA ARG A 385 -5.91 -35.01 -13.09
C ARG A 385 -4.72 -35.93 -12.78
N ASP A 386 -4.80 -37.19 -13.21
CA ASP A 386 -3.79 -38.22 -12.95
C ASP A 386 -2.66 -38.27 -13.98
N PHE A 387 -2.79 -37.48 -15.03
CA PHE A 387 -1.80 -37.40 -16.08
C PHE A 387 -0.72 -36.37 -15.77
N ASP A 388 0.51 -36.68 -16.16
CA ASP A 388 1.60 -35.72 -16.10
C ASP A 388 1.61 -34.82 -17.33
N HIS A 389 1.07 -33.62 -17.15
CA HIS A 389 0.97 -32.61 -18.19
C HIS A 389 2.29 -31.86 -18.41
N HIS A 390 3.28 -32.01 -17.52
CA HIS A 390 4.54 -31.25 -17.54
C HIS A 390 5.29 -31.33 -18.87
N HIS A 391 5.21 -32.49 -19.53
CA HIS A 391 5.96 -32.80 -20.74
C HIS A 391 5.19 -32.59 -22.05
N TYR A 392 3.99 -31.99 -21.99
CA TYR A 392 3.11 -31.84 -23.14
C TYR A 392 2.94 -30.38 -23.54
N THR A 393 2.60 -30.14 -24.79
CA THR A 393 2.21 -28.80 -25.26
C THR A 393 0.79 -28.82 -25.77
N TYR A 394 -0.04 -27.94 -25.20
CA TYR A 394 -1.41 -27.71 -25.63
C TYR A 394 -1.49 -26.35 -26.34
N PRO A 395 -1.69 -26.31 -27.67
CA PRO A 395 -1.83 -25.05 -28.40
C PRO A 395 -2.96 -24.19 -27.84
N THR A 396 -2.80 -22.86 -27.86
CA THR A 396 -3.78 -21.91 -27.30
C THR A 396 -5.22 -22.15 -27.77
N LEU A 397 -5.42 -22.47 -29.06
CA LEU A 397 -6.75 -22.72 -29.63
C LEU A 397 -7.36 -24.09 -29.24
N HIS A 398 -6.59 -24.95 -28.58
CA HIS A 398 -7.04 -26.23 -28.04
C HIS A 398 -7.37 -26.14 -26.55
N GLN A 399 -7.16 -24.97 -25.95
CA GLN A 399 -7.53 -24.68 -24.57
C GLN A 399 -8.94 -24.10 -24.54
N THR A 400 -9.71 -24.40 -23.50
CA THR A 400 -11.10 -23.96 -23.42
C THR A 400 -11.18 -22.50 -23.01
N THR A 401 -10.43 -22.13 -21.98
CA THR A 401 -10.47 -20.79 -21.39
C THR A 401 -9.23 -19.98 -21.63
N HIS A 402 -8.07 -20.63 -21.63
CA HIS A 402 -6.78 -19.95 -21.56
C HIS A 402 -6.76 -18.99 -20.36
N VAL A 403 -6.85 -19.54 -19.14
CA VAL A 403 -6.81 -18.76 -17.89
C VAL A 403 -5.51 -17.96 -17.84
N ASN A 404 -5.65 -16.64 -17.96
CA ASN A 404 -4.50 -15.79 -18.28
C ASN A 404 -3.83 -15.23 -17.03
N SER A 405 -4.65 -14.83 -16.06
CA SER A 405 -4.23 -14.36 -14.76
C SER A 405 -5.24 -14.81 -13.71
N ALA A 406 -4.77 -15.08 -12.51
CA ALA A 406 -5.61 -15.37 -11.36
C ALA A 406 -5.03 -14.72 -10.10
N MET A 407 -5.91 -14.41 -9.16
CA MET A 407 -5.53 -13.92 -7.84
C MET A 407 -6.50 -14.38 -6.76
N ILE A 408 -6.02 -14.40 -5.51
CA ILE A 408 -6.90 -14.57 -4.35
C ILE A 408 -7.60 -13.25 -4.07
N LEU A 409 -8.93 -13.25 -4.14
CA LEU A 409 -9.74 -12.09 -3.75
C LEU A 409 -9.92 -12.06 -2.23
N ASN A 410 -10.16 -13.23 -1.63
CA ASN A 410 -10.24 -13.46 -0.19
C ASN A 410 -10.24 -14.97 0.06
N ASP A 411 -10.41 -15.37 1.33
CA ASP A 411 -10.44 -16.77 1.74
C ASP A 411 -11.45 -17.63 0.98
N LYS A 412 -12.52 -17.03 0.44
CA LYS A 412 -13.58 -17.76 -0.26
C LYS A 412 -13.45 -17.77 -1.77
N TYR A 413 -12.81 -16.77 -2.38
CA TYR A 413 -12.89 -16.60 -3.83
C TYR A 413 -11.53 -16.41 -4.51
N PHE A 414 -11.38 -17.05 -5.67
CA PHE A 414 -10.44 -16.63 -6.69
C PHE A 414 -11.08 -15.59 -7.61
N LEU A 415 -10.25 -14.75 -8.21
CA LEU A 415 -10.59 -13.89 -9.33
C LEU A 415 -9.71 -14.31 -10.51
N ALA A 416 -10.28 -14.44 -11.71
CA ALA A 416 -9.53 -14.89 -12.88
C ALA A 416 -9.99 -14.23 -14.17
N THR A 417 -9.03 -13.99 -15.08
CA THR A 417 -9.31 -13.54 -16.45
C THR A 417 -9.31 -14.73 -17.40
N LEU A 418 -10.43 -14.96 -18.08
CA LEU A 418 -10.57 -16.02 -19.08
C LEU A 418 -10.42 -15.42 -20.48
N PHE A 419 -9.28 -15.69 -21.13
CA PHE A 419 -8.90 -15.03 -22.38
C PHE A 419 -9.87 -15.34 -23.53
N HIS A 420 -10.27 -16.61 -23.69
CA HIS A 420 -11.14 -17.02 -24.79
C HIS A 420 -12.60 -16.63 -24.59
N GLN A 421 -13.08 -16.63 -23.35
CA GLN A 421 -14.45 -16.20 -23.02
C GLN A 421 -14.58 -14.68 -22.97
N GLY A 422 -13.46 -13.95 -22.89
CA GLY A 422 -13.51 -12.51 -22.76
C GLY A 422 -14.17 -12.07 -21.46
N SER A 423 -13.78 -12.68 -20.34
CA SER A 423 -14.45 -12.46 -19.06
C SER A 423 -13.52 -12.33 -17.87
N LEU A 424 -13.96 -11.56 -16.88
CA LEU A 424 -13.47 -11.60 -15.50
C LEU A 424 -14.46 -12.44 -14.70
N VAL A 425 -13.97 -13.47 -14.02
CA VAL A 425 -14.81 -14.39 -13.24
C VAL A 425 -14.37 -14.43 -11.78
N LYS A 426 -15.36 -14.49 -10.89
CA LYS A 426 -15.17 -14.83 -9.48
C LYS A 426 -15.48 -16.30 -9.29
N ILE A 427 -14.57 -17.06 -8.69
CA ILE A 427 -14.69 -18.51 -8.53
C ILE A 427 -14.71 -18.82 -7.04
N ASP A 428 -15.74 -19.52 -6.57
CA ASP A 428 -15.79 -20.02 -5.20
C ASP A 428 -14.77 -21.15 -5.02
N ARG A 429 -13.84 -20.98 -4.09
CA ARG A 429 -12.68 -21.86 -3.87
C ARG A 429 -13.05 -23.25 -3.33
N HIS A 430 -14.28 -23.43 -2.82
CA HIS A 430 -14.71 -24.69 -2.25
C HIS A 430 -15.59 -25.49 -3.23
N SER A 431 -16.52 -24.81 -3.89
CA SER A 431 -17.46 -25.44 -4.84
C SER A 431 -16.99 -25.41 -6.29
N GLY A 432 -15.99 -24.58 -6.61
CA GLY A 432 -15.53 -24.30 -7.97
C GLY A 432 -16.55 -23.56 -8.85
N ARG A 433 -17.70 -23.15 -8.30
CA ARG A 433 -18.73 -22.40 -9.04
C ARG A 433 -18.18 -21.03 -9.42
N SER A 434 -18.22 -20.72 -10.72
CA SER A 434 -17.85 -19.42 -11.25
C SER A 434 -19.07 -18.49 -11.39
N THR A 435 -18.83 -17.19 -11.21
CA THR A 435 -19.75 -16.10 -11.51
C THR A 435 -19.03 -15.11 -12.41
N VAL A 436 -19.60 -14.80 -13.57
CA VAL A 436 -19.05 -13.77 -14.46
C VAL A 436 -19.30 -12.40 -13.84
N LEU A 437 -18.23 -11.66 -13.58
CA LEU A 437 -18.28 -10.30 -13.06
C LEU A 437 -18.30 -9.27 -14.20
N LEU A 438 -17.49 -9.52 -15.24
CA LEU A 438 -17.45 -8.74 -16.46
C LEU A 438 -17.38 -9.67 -17.66
N SER A 439 -18.09 -9.31 -18.73
CA SER A 439 -18.12 -10.01 -20.02
C SER A 439 -17.73 -9.06 -21.16
N GLU A 440 -17.67 -9.59 -22.38
CA GLU A 440 -17.37 -8.84 -23.62
C GLU A 440 -15.99 -8.18 -23.63
N LEU A 441 -15.05 -8.68 -22.81
CA LEU A 441 -13.65 -8.30 -22.87
C LEU A 441 -13.01 -8.97 -24.10
N HIS A 442 -12.01 -8.34 -24.69
CA HIS A 442 -11.32 -8.87 -25.85
C HIS A 442 -9.91 -9.29 -25.44
N CYS A 443 -9.76 -10.60 -25.16
CA CYS A 443 -8.50 -11.21 -24.72
C CYS A 443 -7.94 -10.59 -23.43
N PRO A 444 -8.68 -10.55 -22.31
CA PRO A 444 -8.27 -9.85 -21.10
C PRO A 444 -6.99 -10.40 -20.46
N HIS A 445 -6.22 -9.50 -19.84
CA HIS A 445 -5.01 -9.79 -19.06
C HIS A 445 -4.99 -8.97 -17.76
N GLY A 446 -4.09 -9.35 -16.84
CA GLY A 446 -3.57 -8.46 -15.80
C GLY A 446 -4.62 -7.76 -14.95
N ILE A 447 -5.45 -8.52 -14.22
CA ILE A 447 -6.24 -7.94 -13.12
C ILE A 447 -5.31 -7.61 -11.96
N LYS A 448 -5.32 -6.38 -11.46
CA LYS A 448 -4.48 -5.93 -10.33
C LYS A 448 -5.26 -5.03 -9.39
N ARG A 449 -4.91 -5.09 -8.10
CA ARG A 449 -5.41 -4.14 -7.10
C ARG A 449 -4.60 -2.85 -7.18
N LEU A 450 -5.27 -1.70 -7.11
CA LEU A 450 -4.60 -0.40 -7.03
C LEU A 450 -4.20 -0.12 -5.58
N LYS A 451 -3.04 0.52 -5.38
CA LYS A 451 -2.50 0.75 -4.03
C LYS A 451 -3.15 1.95 -3.33
N SER A 452 -3.60 2.93 -4.10
CA SER A 452 -4.41 4.07 -3.64
C SER A 452 -4.60 5.02 -4.82
N MET A 453 -5.80 5.05 -5.40
CA MET A 453 -6.22 6.22 -6.18
C MET A 453 -6.84 7.24 -5.23
N LYS A 454 -6.57 8.53 -5.42
CA LYS A 454 -7.20 9.60 -4.62
C LYS A 454 -8.72 9.70 -4.85
N GLU A 455 -9.22 9.03 -5.89
CA GLU A 455 -10.65 8.85 -6.14
C GLU A 455 -11.14 7.66 -5.29
N HIS A 456 -12.02 7.94 -4.33
CA HIS A 456 -12.42 7.03 -3.25
C HIS A 456 -13.22 5.77 -3.68
N ASP A 457 -13.40 5.53 -4.97
CA ASP A 457 -14.27 4.47 -5.52
C ASP A 457 -13.56 3.57 -6.55
N ILE A 458 -12.22 3.56 -6.61
CA ILE A 458 -11.47 2.70 -7.54
C ILE A 458 -10.47 1.82 -6.78
N ASP A 459 -10.65 0.51 -6.90
CA ASP A 459 -9.87 -0.50 -6.19
C ASP A 459 -9.10 -1.42 -7.15
N TRP A 460 -9.55 -1.56 -8.40
CA TRP A 460 -9.02 -2.54 -9.34
C TRP A 460 -8.73 -1.94 -10.72
N MET A 461 -7.78 -2.56 -11.40
CA MET A 461 -7.39 -2.27 -12.77
C MET A 461 -7.32 -3.56 -13.59
N LEU A 462 -7.88 -3.55 -14.80
CA LEU A 462 -7.92 -4.70 -15.71
C LEU A 462 -7.55 -4.30 -17.14
N CYS A 463 -6.68 -5.07 -17.79
CA CYS A 463 -6.32 -4.85 -19.19
C CYS A 463 -7.32 -5.53 -20.13
N ASN A 464 -8.06 -4.74 -20.91
CA ASN A 464 -8.85 -5.23 -22.03
C ASN A 464 -8.02 -5.17 -23.32
N THR A 465 -7.12 -6.14 -23.44
CA THR A 465 -5.93 -6.09 -24.29
C THR A 465 -6.16 -5.68 -25.73
N LYS A 466 -7.06 -6.35 -26.45
CA LYS A 466 -7.28 -6.06 -27.87
C LYS A 466 -8.23 -4.89 -28.12
N ARG A 467 -8.86 -4.35 -27.07
CA ARG A 467 -9.57 -3.06 -27.16
C ARG A 467 -8.67 -1.88 -26.78
N ASN A 468 -7.41 -2.13 -26.43
CA ASN A 468 -6.44 -1.12 -26.01
C ASN A 468 -7.01 -0.19 -24.91
N GLU A 469 -7.74 -0.77 -23.95
CA GLU A 469 -8.31 -0.01 -22.84
C GLU A 469 -7.96 -0.63 -21.49
N ILE A 470 -7.73 0.25 -20.52
CA ILE A 470 -7.68 -0.10 -19.10
C ILE A 470 -9.06 0.15 -18.51
N LEU A 471 -9.59 -0.86 -17.82
CA LEU A 471 -10.82 -0.75 -17.04
C LEU A 471 -10.47 -0.54 -15.57
N PHE A 472 -11.03 0.52 -15.00
CA PHE A 472 -10.96 0.81 -13.57
C PHE A 472 -12.28 0.35 -12.93
N LEU A 473 -12.17 -0.43 -11.86
CA LEU A 473 -13.32 -1.03 -11.18
C LEU A 473 -13.31 -0.67 -9.70
N ASN A 474 -14.50 -0.55 -9.11
CA ASN A 474 -14.67 -0.51 -7.66
C ASN A 474 -14.61 -1.92 -7.05
N ASP A 475 -14.67 -2.03 -5.72
CA ASP A 475 -14.70 -3.31 -4.99
C ASP A 475 -15.89 -4.23 -5.33
N CYS A 476 -16.95 -3.71 -5.95
CA CYS A 476 -18.05 -4.52 -6.50
C CYS A 476 -17.80 -5.01 -7.94
N PHE A 477 -16.61 -4.71 -8.51
CA PHE A 477 -16.22 -5.00 -9.90
C PHE A 477 -17.08 -4.28 -10.96
N THR A 478 -17.76 -3.20 -10.58
CA THR A 478 -18.42 -2.32 -11.54
C THR A 478 -17.38 -1.42 -12.21
N VAL A 479 -17.44 -1.30 -13.53
CA VAL A 479 -16.57 -0.37 -14.29
C VAL A 479 -16.93 1.06 -13.91
N THR A 480 -16.02 1.75 -13.21
CA THR A 480 -16.19 3.16 -12.82
C THR A 480 -15.59 4.10 -13.85
N ARG A 481 -14.50 3.67 -14.51
CA ARG A 481 -13.82 4.46 -15.54
C ARG A 481 -13.18 3.55 -16.58
N LYS A 482 -13.10 4.04 -17.82
CA LYS A 482 -12.34 3.42 -18.91
C LYS A 482 -11.31 4.39 -19.43
N MET A 483 -10.12 3.89 -19.74
CA MET A 483 -9.04 4.66 -20.33
C MET A 483 -8.65 3.99 -21.64
N PHE A 484 -9.02 4.63 -22.76
CA PHE A 484 -8.67 4.18 -24.09
C PHE A 484 -7.30 4.71 -24.50
N LEU A 485 -6.51 3.87 -25.17
CA LEU A 485 -5.12 4.11 -25.52
C LEU A 485 -4.96 3.99 -27.04
N GLU A 486 -5.08 5.11 -27.74
CA GLU A 486 -5.13 5.18 -29.22
C GLU A 486 -3.93 4.51 -29.91
N ASP A 487 -2.73 4.71 -29.38
CA ASP A 487 -1.48 4.25 -29.98
C ASP A 487 -0.87 3.02 -29.27
N VAL A 488 -1.67 2.28 -28.49
CA VAL A 488 -1.22 1.01 -27.91
C VAL A 488 -1.65 -0.13 -28.81
N HIS A 489 -0.77 -1.11 -29.03
CA HIS A 489 -1.08 -2.30 -29.80
C HIS A 489 -0.72 -3.53 -28.99
N TRP A 490 -1.76 -4.21 -28.48
CA TRP A 490 -1.64 -5.32 -27.54
C TRP A 490 -1.17 -4.87 -26.15
N LEU A 491 -2.12 -4.31 -25.38
CA LEU A 491 -1.97 -4.02 -23.96
C LEU A 491 -1.79 -5.33 -23.16
N GLN A 492 -0.54 -5.74 -22.97
CA GLN A 492 -0.18 -7.03 -22.38
C GLN A 492 -0.40 -7.05 -20.87
N ASP A 493 0.04 -6.00 -20.18
CA ASP A 493 -0.05 -5.85 -18.73
C ASP A 493 0.04 -4.36 -18.37
N ALA A 494 -0.38 -4.01 -17.15
CA ALA A 494 -0.28 -2.67 -16.59
C ALA A 494 0.03 -2.75 -15.09
N SER A 495 0.73 -1.76 -14.53
CA SER A 495 0.89 -1.63 -13.07
C SER A 495 0.91 -0.18 -12.63
N GLN A 496 0.46 0.08 -11.40
CA GLN A 496 0.60 1.40 -10.77
C GLN A 496 2.01 1.52 -10.17
N ILE A 497 2.69 2.62 -10.44
CA ILE A 497 4.02 2.92 -9.89
C ILE A 497 3.96 3.95 -8.75
N GLN A 498 5.05 4.09 -8.00
CA GLN A 498 5.16 4.88 -6.76
C GLN A 498 4.63 6.32 -6.85
N ASN A 499 4.74 6.97 -8.00
CA ASN A 499 4.26 8.34 -8.22
C ASN A 499 2.74 8.43 -8.48
N GLY A 500 2.04 7.29 -8.52
CA GLY A 500 0.61 7.17 -8.81
C GLY A 500 0.29 6.96 -10.29
N ASN A 501 1.27 7.11 -11.18
CA ASN A 501 1.10 6.85 -12.61
C ASN A 501 0.96 5.36 -12.91
N ILE A 502 0.57 5.06 -14.14
CA ILE A 502 0.39 3.69 -14.62
C ILE A 502 1.45 3.42 -15.68
N ILE A 503 2.24 2.36 -15.50
CA ILE A 503 3.09 1.80 -16.54
C ILE A 503 2.34 0.73 -17.31
N ILE A 504 2.57 0.68 -18.62
CA ILE A 504 1.83 -0.17 -19.56
C ILE A 504 2.81 -0.91 -20.46
N ALA A 505 2.61 -2.22 -20.62
CA ALA A 505 3.35 -3.06 -21.53
C ALA A 505 2.67 -3.08 -22.91
N ASP A 506 3.14 -2.22 -23.82
CA ASP A 506 2.66 -2.14 -25.20
C ASP A 506 3.46 -3.10 -26.09
N ALA A 507 2.99 -4.35 -26.15
CA ALA A 507 3.83 -5.46 -26.55
C ALA A 507 4.10 -5.57 -28.05
N ASN A 508 3.23 -5.04 -28.92
CA ASN A 508 3.49 -5.06 -30.37
C ASN A 508 4.30 -3.85 -30.84
N ASN A 509 4.30 -2.74 -30.08
CA ASN A 509 5.13 -1.58 -30.37
C ASN A 509 6.50 -1.61 -29.68
N SER A 510 6.78 -2.66 -28.91
CA SER A 510 8.09 -2.89 -28.27
C SER A 510 8.50 -1.80 -27.28
N ARG A 511 7.53 -1.30 -26.51
CA ARG A 511 7.73 -0.23 -25.55
C ARG A 511 6.97 -0.43 -24.24
N ILE A 512 7.41 0.29 -23.23
CA ILE A 512 6.69 0.51 -21.97
C ILE A 512 6.36 1.99 -21.92
N ILE A 513 5.10 2.34 -21.69
CA ILE A 513 4.69 3.75 -21.55
C ILE A 513 4.22 4.01 -20.12
N GLU A 514 4.52 5.20 -19.61
CA GLU A 514 3.97 5.73 -18.36
C GLU A 514 2.86 6.73 -18.70
N ILE A 515 1.73 6.59 -18.04
CA ILE A 515 0.56 7.44 -18.23
C ILE A 515 0.17 8.08 -16.91
N ASP A 516 -0.08 9.37 -16.94
CA ASP A 516 -0.80 10.06 -15.86
C ASP A 516 -2.29 9.68 -15.96
N PRO A 517 -2.84 8.95 -14.98
CA PRO A 517 -4.20 8.43 -15.07
C PRO A 517 -5.28 9.48 -14.84
N ILE A 518 -4.92 10.70 -14.44
CA ILE A 518 -5.82 11.84 -14.26
C ILE A 518 -5.87 12.65 -15.56
N LEU A 519 -4.70 12.94 -16.14
CA LEU A 519 -4.60 13.73 -17.37
C LEU A 519 -4.84 12.88 -18.62
N ASN A 520 -4.76 11.55 -18.51
CA ASN A 520 -4.79 10.59 -19.61
C ASN A 520 -3.73 10.92 -20.69
N THR A 521 -2.52 11.25 -20.25
CA THR A 521 -1.40 11.62 -21.12
C THR A 521 -0.21 10.72 -20.86
N VAL A 522 0.49 10.35 -21.93
CA VAL A 522 1.79 9.68 -21.83
C VAL A 522 2.81 10.68 -21.29
N THR A 523 3.46 10.34 -20.18
CA THR A 523 4.45 11.19 -19.51
C THR A 523 5.88 10.69 -19.73
N SER A 524 6.05 9.41 -20.04
CA SER A 524 7.35 8.81 -20.28
C SER A 524 7.26 7.52 -21.09
N GLU A 525 8.37 7.11 -21.69
CA GLU A 525 8.46 5.89 -22.49
C GLU A 525 9.83 5.22 -22.29
N PHE A 526 9.85 3.89 -22.46
CA PHE A 526 11.05 3.08 -22.56
C PHE A 526 10.90 2.10 -23.73
N ASN A 527 11.80 2.18 -24.71
CA ASN A 527 11.83 1.28 -25.86
C ASN A 527 12.77 0.10 -25.61
N TYR A 528 12.36 -1.09 -26.03
CA TYR A 528 13.20 -2.29 -25.99
C TYR A 528 13.32 -2.90 -27.39
N SER A 529 14.16 -3.93 -27.53
CA SER A 529 14.37 -4.62 -28.81
C SER A 529 13.04 -5.14 -29.38
N THR A 530 12.83 -4.95 -30.68
CA THR A 530 11.63 -5.46 -31.38
C THR A 530 11.55 -6.98 -31.44
N ASP A 531 12.65 -7.65 -31.08
CA ASP A 531 12.71 -9.11 -30.95
C ASP A 531 12.38 -9.59 -29.53
N TRP A 532 12.18 -8.68 -28.57
CA TRP A 532 11.76 -9.05 -27.22
C TRP A 532 10.25 -8.97 -27.09
N ARG A 533 9.65 -9.99 -26.47
CA ARG A 533 8.21 -10.04 -26.19
C ARG A 533 7.96 -9.86 -24.71
N ILE A 534 7.56 -8.65 -24.32
CA ILE A 534 7.19 -8.35 -22.93
C ILE A 534 6.00 -9.21 -22.47
N TYR A 535 5.98 -9.56 -21.18
CA TYR A 535 4.94 -10.41 -20.60
C TYR A 535 4.29 -9.80 -19.34
N GLN A 536 5.06 -9.58 -18.27
CA GLN A 536 4.56 -8.94 -17.04
C GLN A 536 5.43 -7.72 -16.70
N ILE A 537 4.79 -6.68 -16.15
CA ILE A 537 5.45 -5.50 -15.58
C ILE A 537 4.96 -5.23 -14.16
N SER A 538 5.84 -4.80 -13.27
CA SER A 538 5.47 -4.39 -11.92
C SER A 538 6.38 -3.28 -11.42
N ASP A 539 5.85 -2.45 -10.52
CA ASP A 539 6.69 -1.60 -9.69
C ASP A 539 7.49 -2.53 -8.76
N LEU A 540 8.80 -2.30 -8.63
CA LEU A 540 9.60 -3.10 -7.72
C LEU A 540 9.15 -2.92 -6.25
N ASN A 541 8.51 -1.79 -5.92
CA ASN A 541 7.86 -1.58 -4.62
C ASN A 541 6.55 -2.37 -4.44
N ASP A 542 6.09 -3.12 -5.45
CA ASP A 542 5.03 -4.14 -5.27
C ASP A 542 5.53 -5.33 -4.45
N PHE A 543 6.86 -5.49 -4.33
CA PHE A 543 7.47 -6.65 -3.70
C PHE A 543 8.18 -6.30 -2.40
N GLN A 544 8.22 -7.26 -1.49
CA GLN A 544 9.14 -7.19 -0.35
C GLN A 544 10.53 -7.48 -0.89
N THR A 545 11.41 -6.48 -0.99
CA THR A 545 12.77 -6.73 -1.46
C THR A 545 13.83 -5.90 -0.75
N SER A 546 14.95 -6.55 -0.42
CA SER A 546 16.17 -5.91 0.08
C SER A 546 17.24 -5.76 -1.01
N PHE A 547 16.91 -6.07 -2.26
CA PHE A 547 17.85 -6.16 -3.38
C PHE A 547 18.23 -4.79 -3.97
N ILE A 548 17.36 -3.78 -3.87
CA ILE A 548 17.59 -2.46 -4.48
C ILE A 548 18.83 -1.75 -3.93
N PRO A 549 19.07 -1.66 -2.61
CA PRO A 549 20.26 -0.98 -2.08
C PRO A 549 21.59 -1.58 -2.54
N THR A 550 21.62 -2.85 -2.94
CA THR A 550 22.80 -3.54 -3.48
C THR A 550 23.04 -3.26 -4.96
N LEU A 551 22.02 -2.88 -5.74
CA LEU A 551 22.17 -2.50 -7.15
C LEU A 551 22.70 -1.08 -7.35
N CYS A 552 22.51 -0.20 -6.35
CA CYS A 552 22.91 1.21 -6.40
C CYS A 552 24.33 1.47 -5.84
N LYS A 553 25.06 0.44 -5.45
CA LYS A 553 26.46 0.50 -5.03
C LYS A 553 27.32 -0.09 -6.12
#